data_AF-B4JI48-F1
#
_entry.id   AF-B4JI48-F1
#
_cell.length_a   1.000
_cell.length_b   1.000
_cell.length_c   1.000
_cell.angle_alpha   90.00
_cell.angle_beta   90.00
_cell.angle_gamma   90.00
#
_symmetry.space_group_name_H-M   'P 1'
#
loop_
_entity.id
_entity.type
_entity.pdbx_description
1 polymer ?
#
loop_
_entity_poly.entity_id
_entity_poly.type
_entity_poly.pdbx_seq_one_letter_code
_entity_poly.pdbx_strand_id
1 'polypeptide(L)'
;MTLQLHIEKLKGLDNYKAWSMTVRAYLESENLWSVVENGPENNEDSLLKDKRAKFIILCLIENKMCQFMVSIRTAKDLWQYLRAQHSMR
;
A
#
# COMPACT_ATOMS: atom_id res chain seq x y z
N MET A 1 -17.99 6.55 -18.58
CA MET A 1 -18.13 6.93 -17.16
C MET A 1 -16.79 6.71 -16.49
N THR A 2 -16.13 7.77 -16.04
CA THR A 2 -14.92 7.67 -15.20
C THR A 2 -15.37 7.35 -13.78
N LEU A 3 -15.01 6.17 -13.28
CA LEU A 3 -15.20 5.84 -11.87
C LEU A 3 -14.25 6.69 -11.04
N GLN A 4 -14.79 7.62 -10.25
CA GLN A 4 -13.99 8.37 -9.28
C GLN A 4 -13.87 7.53 -8.02
N LEU A 5 -12.75 6.79 -7.90
CA LEU A 5 -12.46 5.99 -6.73
C LEU A 5 -12.08 6.90 -5.56
N HIS A 6 -12.88 6.87 -4.49
CA HIS A 6 -12.55 7.54 -3.24
C HIS A 6 -12.18 6.49 -2.19
N ILE A 7 -10.87 6.32 -1.97
CA ILE A 7 -10.34 5.50 -0.89
C ILE A 7 -9.93 6.46 0.23
N GLU A 8 -10.54 6.31 1.40
CA GLU A 8 -10.17 7.09 2.57
C GLU A 8 -8.69 6.84 2.92
N LYS A 9 -7.97 7.88 3.37
CA LYS A 9 -6.59 7.70 3.85
C LYS A 9 -6.57 6.92 5.16
N LEU A 10 -5.49 6.18 5.40
CA LEU A 10 -5.26 5.49 6.67
C LEU A 10 -5.10 6.50 7.80
N LYS A 11 -6.00 6.44 8.80
CA LYS A 11 -6.01 7.30 9.98
C LYS A 11 -5.45 6.61 11.24
N GLY A 12 -4.96 5.38 11.09
CA GLY A 12 -4.47 4.55 12.17
C GLY A 12 -5.38 3.35 12.40
N LEU A 13 -5.55 2.95 13.66
CA LEU A 13 -6.33 1.75 14.04
C LEU A 13 -7.80 1.85 13.63
N ASP A 14 -8.39 3.05 13.70
CA ASP A 14 -9.82 3.29 13.53
C ASP A 14 -10.37 2.77 12.20
N ASN A 15 -9.59 2.91 11.12
CA ASN A 15 -10.02 2.49 9.78
C ASN A 15 -9.09 1.46 9.12
N TYR A 16 -8.07 0.93 9.81
CA TYR A 16 -7.09 0.02 9.19
C TYR A 16 -7.74 -1.21 8.51
N LYS A 17 -8.74 -1.84 9.14
CA LYS A 17 -9.39 -3.02 8.56
C LYS A 17 -10.12 -2.68 7.25
N ALA A 18 -10.93 -1.62 7.24
CA ALA A 18 -11.65 -1.19 6.04
C ALA A 18 -10.70 -0.67 4.95
N TRP A 19 -9.68 0.09 5.36
CA TRP A 19 -8.64 0.61 4.49
C TRP A 19 -7.86 -0.52 3.82
N SER A 20 -7.34 -1.48 4.59
CA SER A 20 -6.51 -2.57 4.06
C SER A 20 -7.28 -3.46 3.09
N MET A 21 -8.56 -3.74 3.37
CA MET A 21 -9.42 -4.47 2.42
C MET A 21 -9.61 -3.69 1.11
N THR A 22 -9.93 -2.40 1.19
CA THR A 22 -10.18 -1.56 0.00
C THR A 22 -8.92 -1.37 -0.85
N VAL A 23 -7.79 -1.05 -0.21
CA VAL A 23 -6.50 -0.85 -0.91
C VAL A 23 -6.02 -2.14 -1.54
N ARG A 24 -6.15 -3.27 -0.84
CA ARG A 24 -5.83 -4.58 -1.42
C ARG A 24 -6.66 -4.86 -2.66
N ALA A 25 -7.99 -4.72 -2.59
CA ALA A 25 -8.88 -4.95 -3.74
C ALA A 25 -8.53 -4.05 -4.94
N TYR A 26 -8.19 -2.79 -4.68
CA TYR A 26 -7.75 -1.87 -5.74
C TYR A 26 -6.41 -2.30 -6.37
N LEU A 27 -5.44 -2.70 -5.57
CA LEU A 27 -4.16 -3.19 -6.08
C LEU A 27 -4.30 -4.53 -6.82
N GLU A 28 -5.23 -5.39 -6.42
CA GLU A 28 -5.59 -6.61 -7.14
C GLU A 28 -6.21 -6.27 -8.50
N SER A 29 -7.15 -5.31 -8.58
CA SER A 29 -7.75 -4.89 -9.86
C SER A 29 -6.75 -4.27 -10.83
N GLU A 30 -5.69 -3.64 -10.30
CA GLU A 30 -4.61 -3.04 -11.07
C GLU A 30 -3.47 -4.02 -11.40
N ASN A 31 -3.58 -5.30 -11.01
CA ASN A 31 -2.53 -6.32 -11.15
C ASN A 31 -1.19 -5.93 -10.47
N LEU A 32 -1.30 -5.31 -9.29
CA LEU A 32 -0.19 -4.82 -8.48
C LEU A 32 -0.02 -5.58 -7.16
N TRP A 33 -1.00 -6.37 -6.73
CA TRP A 33 -0.96 -7.03 -5.41
C TRP A 33 0.20 -8.01 -5.24
N SER A 34 0.58 -8.72 -6.31
CA SER A 34 1.62 -9.77 -6.25
C SER A 34 2.96 -9.27 -5.70
N VAL A 35 3.37 -8.06 -6.06
CA VAL A 35 4.62 -7.44 -5.58
C VAL A 35 4.51 -6.89 -4.16
N VAL A 36 3.30 -6.60 -3.67
CA VAL A 36 3.05 -6.22 -2.28
C VAL A 36 3.08 -7.43 -1.36
N GLU A 37 2.52 -8.55 -1.82
CA GLU A 37 2.48 -9.79 -1.05
C GLU A 37 3.85 -10.50 -1.03
N ASN A 38 4.45 -10.68 -2.20
CA ASN A 38 5.65 -11.50 -2.37
C ASN A 38 6.93 -10.67 -2.42
N GLY A 39 6.84 -9.40 -2.81
CA GLY A 39 7.99 -8.53 -3.09
C GLY A 39 8.28 -8.49 -4.59
N PRO A 40 9.05 -7.50 -5.06
CA PRO A 40 9.46 -7.45 -6.45
C PRO A 40 10.48 -8.54 -6.79
N GLU A 41 10.36 -9.09 -7.99
CA GLU A 41 11.39 -9.89 -8.64
C GLU A 41 12.43 -8.99 -9.31
N ASN A 42 13.60 -9.55 -9.65
CA ASN A 42 14.69 -8.84 -10.34
C ASN A 42 14.45 -8.68 -11.86
N ASN A 43 13.22 -8.35 -12.26
CA ASN A 43 12.88 -8.02 -13.63
C ASN A 43 12.21 -6.63 -13.70
N GLU A 44 12.31 -5.98 -14.85
CA GLU A 44 11.89 -4.58 -15.02
C GLU A 44 10.40 -4.37 -14.76
N ASP A 45 9.54 -5.27 -15.25
CA ASP A 45 8.08 -5.20 -15.06
C ASP A 45 7.71 -5.28 -13.57
N SER A 46 8.30 -6.23 -12.84
CA SER A 46 8.05 -6.40 -11.41
C SER A 46 8.54 -5.19 -10.61
N LEU A 47 9.68 -4.61 -10.96
CA LEU A 47 10.20 -3.39 -10.31
C LEU A 47 9.31 -2.18 -10.60
N LEU A 48 8.74 -2.07 -11.80
CA LEU A 48 7.81 -1.00 -12.15
C LEU A 48 6.50 -1.14 -11.36
N LYS A 49 5.95 -2.37 -11.26
CA LYS A 49 4.77 -2.66 -10.44
C LYS A 49 5.00 -2.33 -8.97
N ASP A 50 6.17 -2.67 -8.41
CA ASP A 50 6.49 -2.34 -7.02
C ASP A 50 6.53 -0.83 -6.78
N LYS A 51 7.21 -0.06 -7.65
CA LYS A 51 7.23 1.40 -7.58
C LYS A 51 5.81 1.99 -7.63
N ARG A 52 4.96 1.49 -8.53
CA ARG A 52 3.57 1.95 -8.68
C ARG A 52 2.72 1.59 -7.46
N ALA A 53 2.79 0.36 -6.97
CA ALA A 53 2.07 -0.10 -5.79
C ALA A 53 2.46 0.72 -4.56
N LYS A 54 3.78 0.91 -4.35
CA LYS A 54 4.32 1.73 -3.27
C LYS A 54 3.81 3.16 -3.34
N PHE A 55 3.84 3.79 -4.52
CA PHE A 55 3.34 5.15 -4.70
C PHE A 55 1.86 5.26 -4.36
N ILE A 56 1.03 4.34 -4.83
CA ILE A 56 -0.41 4.29 -4.51
C ILE A 56 -0.62 4.19 -3.00
N ILE A 57 0.06 3.25 -2.32
CA ILE A 57 -0.07 3.09 -0.87
C ILE A 57 0.33 4.38 -0.13
N LEU A 58 1.42 5.05 -0.54
CA LEU A 58 1.84 6.32 0.03
C LEU A 58 0.80 7.44 -0.15
N CYS A 59 0.10 7.49 -1.28
CA CYS A 59 -0.99 8.44 -1.49
C CYS A 59 -2.21 8.18 -0.58
N LEU A 60 -2.35 6.95 -0.10
CA LEU A 60 -3.49 6.47 0.68
C LEU A 60 -3.21 6.42 2.19
N ILE A 61 -2.10 6.99 2.66
CA ILE A 61 -1.80 7.19 4.08
C ILE A 61 -1.76 8.69 4.42
N GLU A 62 -1.89 9.02 5.70
CA GLU A 62 -1.69 10.40 6.16
C GLU A 62 -0.21 10.80 6.14
N ASN A 63 0.07 12.06 5.77
CA ASN A 63 1.44 12.58 5.66
C ASN A 63 2.29 12.40 6.93
N LYS A 64 1.66 12.45 8.12
CA LYS A 64 2.32 12.24 9.41
C LYS A 64 2.96 10.86 9.53
N MET A 65 2.41 9.85 8.84
CA MET A 65 2.94 8.49 8.82
C MET A 65 4.18 8.35 7.93
N CYS A 66 4.33 9.22 6.92
CA CYS A 66 5.47 9.19 5.99
C CYS A 66 6.80 9.58 6.66
N GLN A 67 6.76 10.35 7.76
CA GLN A 67 7.96 10.87 8.42
C GLN A 67 8.89 9.76 8.95
N PHE A 68 8.37 8.57 9.19
CA PHE A 68 9.11 7.44 9.74
C PHE A 68 9.58 6.43 8.67
N MET A 69 9.32 6.69 7.38
CA MET A 69 9.47 5.69 6.30
C MET A 69 10.78 5.76 5.51
N VAL A 70 11.80 6.46 6.02
CA VAL A 70 13.08 6.71 5.30
C VAL A 70 13.80 5.42 4.88
N SER A 71 13.60 4.32 5.61
CA SER A 71 14.20 3.01 5.33
C SER A 71 13.34 2.10 4.44
N ILE A 72 12.10 2.45 4.14
CA ILE A 72 11.17 1.58 3.41
C ILE A 72 11.47 1.61 1.90
N ARG A 73 11.92 0.47 1.38
CA ARG A 73 12.37 0.36 -0.02
C ARG A 73 11.28 -0.18 -0.92
N THR A 74 10.59 -1.26 -0.54
CA THR A 74 9.58 -1.92 -1.39
C THR A 74 8.15 -1.65 -0.93
N ALA A 75 7.18 -1.93 -1.81
CA ALA A 75 5.76 -1.88 -1.47
C ALA A 75 5.39 -2.94 -0.42
N LYS A 76 6.04 -4.11 -0.45
CA LYS A 76 5.92 -5.16 0.56
C LYS A 76 6.33 -4.66 1.95
N ASP A 77 7.52 -4.07 2.06
CA ASP A 77 8.03 -3.54 3.33
C ASP A 77 7.08 -2.47 3.89
N LEU A 78 6.57 -1.59 3.00
CA LEU A 78 5.61 -0.57 3.36
C LEU A 78 4.32 -1.18 3.93
N TRP A 79 3.76 -2.16 3.24
CA TRP A 79 2.55 -2.83 3.66
C TRP A 79 2.72 -3.57 4.98
N GLN A 80 3.84 -4.28 5.15
CA GLN A 80 4.17 -4.99 6.38
C GLN A 80 4.36 -4.04 7.56
N TYR A 81 5.02 -2.90 7.35
CA TYR A 81 5.16 -1.86 8.37
C TYR A 81 3.80 -1.33 8.82
N LEU A 82 2.94 -0.94 7.87
CA LEU A 82 1.59 -0.45 8.17
C LEU A 82 0.75 -1.51 8.90
N ARG A 83 0.86 -2.78 8.48
CA ARG A 83 0.21 -3.90 9.15
C ARG A 83 0.73 -4.07 10.56
N ALA A 84 2.03 -4.08 10.79
CA ALA A 84 2.59 -4.24 12.12
C ALA A 84 2.13 -3.14 13.08
N GLN A 85 2.06 -1.88 12.60
CA GLN A 85 1.64 -0.74 13.42
C GLN A 85 0.14 -0.68 13.71
N HIS A 86 -0.71 -1.22 12.82
CA HIS A 86 -2.16 -0.99 12.88
C HIS A 86 -3.03 -2.24 12.88
N SER A 87 -2.45 -3.44 12.76
CA SER A 87 -3.22 -4.70 12.81
C SER A 87 -3.34 -5.31 14.20
N MET A 88 -2.53 -4.90 15.18
CA MET A 88 -2.60 -5.42 16.55
C MET A 88 -3.59 -4.64 17.43
N ARG A 89 -4.81 -5.18 17.51
CA ARG A 89 -5.54 -5.44 18.76
C ARG A 89 -6.36 -6.72 18.57
#